data_AF-A0A7J9H4A7-F1
#
_entry.id   AF-A0A7J9H4A7-F1
#
_cell.length_a   1.000
_cell.length_b   1.000
_cell.length_c   1.000
_cell.angle_alpha   90.00
_cell.angle_beta   90.00
_cell.angle_gamma   90.00
#
_symmetry.space_group_name_H-M   'P 1'
#
loop_
_entity.id
_entity.type
_entity.pdbx_description
1 polymer ?
#
loop_
_entity_poly.entity_id
_entity_poly.type
_entity_poly.pdbx_seq_one_letter_code
_entity_poly.pdbx_strand_id
1 'polypeptide(L)' 'MFNWGIVHELIYRASDKCQREKRKTINGDDLLWAMATLGFEDYIDPLKIYLSRYREMSG' A
#
# COMPACT_ATOMS: atom_id res chain seq x y z
N MET A 1 -6.46 6.30 20.35
CA MET A 1 -5.37 7.12 19.76
C MET A 1 -4.34 6.33 18.93
N PHE A 2 -4.40 4.98 18.86
CA PHE A 2 -3.38 4.17 18.17
C PHE A 2 -3.65 3.86 16.69
N ASN A 3 -4.90 3.89 16.21
CA ASN A 3 -5.22 3.44 14.84
C ASN A 3 -4.92 4.51 13.76
N TRP A 4 -5.24 5.78 14.02
CA TRP A 4 -4.98 6.88 13.07
C TRP A 4 -3.49 7.09 12.78
N GLY A 5 -2.62 6.85 13.77
CA GLY A 5 -1.18 7.01 13.61
C GLY A 5 -0.58 6.03 12.60
N ILE A 6 -1.04 4.78 12.61
CA ILE A 6 -0.57 3.75 11.67
C ILE A 6 -0.99 4.10 10.24
N VAL A 7 -2.24 4.54 10.05
CA VAL A 7 -2.75 4.96 8.73
C VAL A 7 -1.95 6.16 8.21
N HIS A 8 -1.68 7.15 9.08
CA HIS A 8 -0.89 8.31 8.71
C HIS A 8 0.54 7.93 8.30
N GLU A 9 1.21 7.07 9.06
CA GLU A 9 2.58 6.59 8.76
C GLU A 9 2.65 5.81 7.44
N LEU A 10 1.66 4.95 7.16
CA LEU A 10 1.58 4.18 5.92
C LEU A 10 1.50 5.10 4.70
N ILE A 11 0.59 6.09 4.74
CA ILE A 11 0.42 7.04 3.63
C ILE A 11 1.67 7.91 3.47
N TYR A 12 2.27 8.34 4.59
CA TYR A 12 3.51 9.11 4.57
C TYR A 12 4.65 8.34 3.87
N ARG A 13 4.89 7.07 4.24
CA ARG A 13 5.93 6.22 3.63
C ARG A 13 5.68 5.94 2.15
N ALA A 14 4.43 5.63 1.79
CA ALA A 14 4.07 5.40 0.38
C ALA A 14 4.27 6.67 -0.47
N SER A 15 3.92 7.83 0.08
CA SER A 15 4.12 9.13 -0.57
C SER A 15 5.60 9.48 -0.73
N ASP A 16 6.42 9.29 0.31
CA ASP A 16 7.86 9.55 0.26
C ASP A 16 8.55 8.70 -0.81
N LYS A 17 8.24 7.40 -0.91
CA LYS A 17 8.73 6.53 -1.98
C LYS A 17 8.30 7.03 -3.37
N CYS A 18 7.01 7.32 -3.55
CA CYS A 18 6.47 7.82 -4.81
C CYS A 18 7.18 9.12 -5.25
N GLN A 19 7.41 10.05 -4.31
CA GLN A 19 8.11 11.31 -4.57
C GLN A 19 9.59 11.08 -4.95
N ARG A 20 10.29 10.18 -4.25
CA ARG A 20 11.68 9.79 -4.59
C ARG A 20 11.78 9.18 -5.98
N GLU A 21 10.76 8.45 -6.42
CA GLU A 21 10.66 7.89 -7.77
C GLU A 21 10.12 8.90 -8.81
N LYS A 22 10.01 10.19 -8.46
CA LYS A 22 9.55 11.28 -9.33
C LYS A 22 8.12 11.07 -9.87
N ARG A 23 7.29 10.29 -9.18
CA ARG A 23 5.88 10.07 -9.51
C ARG A 23 5.00 11.03 -8.70
N LYS A 24 3.91 11.49 -9.33
CA LYS A 24 2.92 12.38 -8.71
C LYS A 24 1.70 11.66 -8.14
N THR A 25 1.56 10.37 -8.45
CA THR A 25 0.41 9.55 -8.08
C THR A 25 0.92 8.29 -7.42
N ILE A 26 0.50 8.09 -6.17
CA ILE A 26 0.77 6.87 -5.40
C ILE A 26 0.01 5.72 -6.06
N ASN A 27 0.68 4.59 -6.26
CA ASN A 27 0.06 3.38 -6.83
C ASN A 27 -0.05 2.25 -5.78
N GLY A 28 -0.54 1.08 -6.22
CA GLY A 28 -0.66 -0.09 -5.35
C GLY A 28 0.69 -0.60 -4.83
N ASP A 29 1.76 -0.52 -5.62
CA ASP A 29 3.09 -1.02 -5.23
C ASP A 29 3.75 -0.17 -4.15
N ASP A 30 3.48 1.14 -4.13
CA ASP A 30 3.92 2.04 -3.05
C ASP A 30 3.27 1.67 -1.72
N LEU A 31 1.97 1.39 -1.75
CA LEU A 31 1.20 0.99 -0.57
C LEU A 31 1.67 -0.37 -0.05
N LEU A 32 1.83 -1.35 -0.95
CA LEU A 32 2.34 -2.68 -0.60
C LEU A 32 3.75 -2.59 0.00
N TRP A 33 4.62 -1.76 -0.56
CA TRP A 33 5.96 -1.54 -0.02
C TRP A 33 5.94 -0.86 1.36
N ALA A 34 5.09 0.14 1.56
CA ALA A 34 4.94 0.80 2.85
C ALA A 34 4.43 -0.16 3.93
N MET A 35 3.46 -1.03 3.58
CA MET A 35 2.96 -2.09 4.46
C MET A 35 4.05 -3.07 4.86
N ALA A 36 4.87 -3.53 3.91
CA ALA A 36 6.01 -4.40 4.21
C ALA A 36 7.00 -3.73 5.18
N THR A 37 7.33 -2.47 4.94
CA THR A 37 8.28 -1.70 5.77
C THR A 37 7.76 -1.42 7.18
N LEU A 38 6.44 -1.51 7.38
CA LEU A 38 5.79 -1.35 8.68
C LEU A 38 5.50 -2.67 9.40
N GLY A 39 5.86 -3.82 8.81
CA GLY A 39 5.64 -5.15 9.39
C GLY A 39 4.24 -5.71 9.15
N PHE A 40 3.49 -5.18 8.18
CA PHE A 40 2.17 -5.69 7.77
C PHE A 40 2.26 -6.64 6.57
N GLU A 41 3.37 -7.35 6.41
CA GLU A 41 3.63 -8.26 5.28
C GLU A 41 2.61 -9.40 5.16
N ASP A 42 2.07 -9.87 6.29
CA ASP A 42 1.02 -10.91 6.34
C ASP A 42 -0.28 -10.47 5.63
N TYR A 43 -0.51 -9.16 5.50
CA TYR A 43 -1.67 -8.60 4.79
C TYR A 43 -1.44 -8.43 3.29
N ILE A 44 -0.20 -8.53 2.81
CA ILE A 44 0.14 -8.27 1.39
C ILE A 44 -0.38 -9.39 0.50
N ASP A 45 -0.14 -10.65 0.87
CA ASP A 45 -0.56 -11.81 0.10
C ASP A 45 -2.09 -11.90 -0.09
N PRO A 46 -2.91 -11.84 0.98
CA PRO A 46 -4.37 -11.85 0.82
C PRO A 46 -4.89 -10.65 0.01
N LEU A 47 -4.25 -9.48 0.12
CA LEU A 47 -4.64 -8.30 -0.66
C LEU A 47 -4.34 -8.47 -2.16
N LYS A 48 -3.22 -9.08 -2.52
CA LYS A 48 -2.90 -9.40 -3.93
C LYS A 48 -3.91 -10.35 -4.54
N ILE A 49 -4.29 -11.41 -3.80
CA ILE A 49 -5.32 -12.37 -4.23
C ILE A 49 -6.65 -11.64 -4.44
N TYR A 50 -7.04 -10.80 -3.48
CA TYR A 50 -8.27 -10.01 -3.58
C TYR A 50 -8.26 -9.09 -4.81
N LEU A 51 -7.17 -8.36 -5.05
CA LEU A 51 -7.05 -7.46 -6.20
C LEU A 51 -7.07 -8.19 -7.54
N SER A 52 -6.48 -9.39 -7.63
CA SER A 52 -6.58 -10.24 -8.82
C SER A 52 -8.04 -10.58 -9.10
N ARG A 53 -8.74 -11.13 -8.11
CA ARG A 53 -10.16 -11.50 -8.25
C ARG A 53 -11.05 -10.30 -8.58
N TYR A 54 -10.79 -9.16 -7.94
CA TYR A 54 -11.52 -7.93 -8.24
C TYR A 54 -11.36 -7.52 -9.71
N ARG A 55 -10.14 -7.59 -10.26
CA ARG A 55 -9.90 -7.28 -11.68
C ARG A 55 -10.58 -8.28 -12.61
N GLU A 56 -10.57 -9.56 -12.28
CA GLU A 56 -11.25 -10.62 -13.04
C GLU A 56 -12.78 -10.45 -13.05
N MET A 57 -13.37 -9.96 -11.95
CA MET A 57 -14.81 -9.66 -11.88
C MET A 57 -15.21 -8.31 -12.52
N SER A 58 -14.26 -7.39 -12.68
CA SER A 58 -14.48 -6.06 -13.25
C SER A 58 -14.38 -6.04 -14.78
N GLY A 59 -13.95 -7.14 -15.40
CA GLY A 59 -13.93 -7.34 -16.85
C GLY A 59 -15.16 -8.08 -17.33
#